data_AF-A0A966IBC5-F1
#
_entry.id   AF-A0A966IBC5-F1
#
_cell.length_a   1.000
_cell.length_b   1.000
_cell.length_c   1.000
_cell.angle_alpha   90.00
_cell.angle_beta   90.00
_cell.angle_gamma   90.00
#
_symmetry.space_group_name_H-M   'P 1'
#
loop_
_entity.id
_entity.type
_entity.pdbx_description
1 polymer ?
#
loop_
_entity_poly.entity_id
_entity_poly.type
_entity_poly.pdbx_seq_one_letter_code
_entity_poly.pdbx_strand_id
1 'polypeptide(L)'
;MGLFNLIRSIPIDEDLRDAIAQTSKVRSFEGIRRHKQYLGKRMRALSDEDIAAIKKQLEVIEGPGRVETAKLHRLERLRERLLQSDEALQELITKYPALDIQSIRTLIRNAKKEREANKPPKAYREIFQYLRELET
;
A
#
# COMPACT_ATOMS: atom_id res chain seq x y z
N MET A 1 -8.35 -13.49 4.86
CA MET A 1 -9.06 -13.05 6.09
C MET A 1 -9.20 -11.52 6.25
N GLY A 2 -8.80 -10.67 5.28
CA GLY A 2 -8.74 -9.20 5.49
C GLY A 2 -10.03 -8.40 5.27
N LEU A 3 -10.83 -8.72 4.25
CA LEU A 3 -11.98 -7.86 3.87
C LEU A 3 -13.18 -7.98 4.82
N PHE A 4 -13.41 -9.17 5.38
CA PHE A 4 -14.59 -9.47 6.22
C PHE A 4 -14.53 -8.77 7.59
N ASN A 5 -13.34 -8.64 8.18
CA ASN A 5 -13.15 -7.95 9.45
C ASN A 5 -13.27 -6.42 9.31
N LEU A 6 -12.89 -5.86 8.15
CA LEU A 6 -13.03 -4.43 7.88
C LEU A 6 -14.51 -4.02 7.79
N ILE A 7 -15.33 -4.83 7.12
CA ILE A 7 -16.78 -4.58 6.99
C ILE A 7 -17.48 -4.58 8.35
N ARG A 8 -17.07 -5.43 9.31
CA ARG A 8 -17.63 -5.47 10.67
C ARG A 8 -17.54 -4.12 11.40
N SER A 9 -16.51 -3.33 11.11
CA SER A 9 -16.32 -2.02 11.74
C SER A 9 -17.16 -0.90 11.11
N ILE A 10 -17.75 -1.13 9.92
CA ILE A 10 -18.57 -0.14 9.22
C ILE A 10 -19.97 -0.08 9.86
N PRO A 11 -20.49 1.12 10.19
CA PRO A 11 -21.83 1.32 10.73
C PRO A 11 -22.87 1.20 9.61
N ILE A 12 -23.26 -0.04 9.30
CA ILE A 12 -24.33 -0.40 8.37
C ILE A 12 -25.26 -1.40 9.04
N ASP A 13 -26.51 -1.43 8.58
CA ASP A 13 -27.50 -2.42 8.99
C ASP A 13 -27.08 -3.85 8.58
N GLU A 14 -27.69 -4.84 9.24
CA GLU A 14 -27.34 -6.25 9.06
C GLU A 14 -27.68 -6.76 7.64
N ASP A 15 -28.77 -6.28 7.04
CA ASP A 15 -29.16 -6.68 5.69
C ASP A 15 -28.14 -6.22 4.64
N LEU A 16 -27.64 -4.99 4.76
CA LEU A 16 -26.60 -4.46 3.90
C LEU A 16 -25.26 -5.17 4.15
N ARG A 17 -24.95 -5.48 5.41
CA ARG A 17 -23.75 -6.24 5.79
C ARG A 17 -23.74 -7.63 5.15
N ASP A 18 -24.85 -8.35 5.24
CA ASP A 18 -25.02 -9.67 4.64
C ASP A 18 -24.95 -9.61 3.11
N ALA A 19 -25.59 -8.62 2.50
CA ALA A 19 -25.51 -8.41 1.06
C ALA A 19 -24.06 -8.19 0.59
N ILE A 20 -23.26 -7.42 1.34
CA ILE A 20 -21.85 -7.19 1.02
C ILE A 20 -21.05 -8.50 1.18
N ALA A 21 -21.26 -9.25 2.27
CA ALA A 21 -20.59 -10.53 2.51
C ALA A 21 -20.80 -11.54 1.37
N GLN A 22 -22.01 -11.57 0.79
CA GLN A 22 -22.36 -12.44 -0.32
C GLN A 22 -21.65 -12.09 -1.63
N THR A 23 -21.13 -10.86 -1.79
CA THR A 23 -20.41 -10.43 -3.00
C THR A 23 -19.27 -11.38 -3.37
N SER A 24 -18.60 -11.91 -2.34
CA SER A 24 -17.51 -12.87 -2.51
C SER A 24 -17.92 -14.21 -3.14
N LYS A 25 -19.22 -14.54 -3.19
CA LYS A 25 -19.77 -15.79 -3.75
C LYS A 25 -20.33 -15.62 -5.16
N VAL A 26 -20.52 -14.39 -5.64
CA VAL A 26 -21.08 -14.11 -6.97
C VAL A 26 -19.96 -14.19 -8.01
N ARG A 27 -20.07 -15.14 -8.96
CA ARG A 27 -19.00 -15.44 -9.93
C ARG A 27 -19.33 -15.08 -11.38
N SER A 28 -20.60 -15.11 -11.77
CA SER A 28 -20.99 -14.82 -13.16
C SER A 28 -21.05 -13.32 -13.43
N PHE A 29 -20.71 -12.90 -14.64
CA PHE A 29 -20.76 -11.50 -15.06
C PHE A 29 -22.14 -10.86 -14.79
N GLU A 30 -23.20 -11.53 -15.22
CA GLU A 30 -24.57 -11.07 -15.01
C GLU A 30 -25.00 -11.14 -13.53
N GLY A 31 -24.48 -12.11 -12.78
CA GLY A 31 -24.67 -12.15 -11.33
C GLY A 31 -24.05 -10.94 -10.64
N ILE A 32 -22.80 -10.60 -10.98
CA ILE A 32 -22.09 -9.43 -10.43
C ILE A 32 -22.83 -8.14 -10.78
N ARG A 33 -23.29 -8.01 -12.03
CA ARG A 33 -24.07 -6.84 -12.49
C ARG A 33 -25.34 -6.65 -11.65
N ARG A 34 -26.14 -7.70 -11.48
CA ARG A 34 -27.37 -7.67 -10.68
C ARG A 34 -27.09 -7.44 -9.20
N HIS A 35 -26.04 -8.06 -8.65
CA HIS A 35 -25.65 -7.87 -7.25
C HIS A 35 -25.22 -6.43 -6.96
N LYS A 36 -24.48 -5.79 -7.87
CA LYS A 36 -24.14 -4.36 -7.78
C LYS A 36 -25.39 -3.47 -7.78
N GLN A 37 -26.38 -3.75 -8.63
CA GLN A 37 -27.64 -2.99 -8.65
C GLN A 37 -28.45 -3.16 -7.36
N TYR A 38 -28.50 -4.39 -6.83
CA TYR A 38 -29.15 -4.71 -5.56
C TYR A 38 -28.53 -3.96 -4.38
N LEU A 39 -27.19 -3.99 -4.27
CA LEU A 39 -26.45 -3.20 -3.29
C LEU A 39 -26.72 -1.70 -3.45
N GLY A 40 -26.65 -1.19 -4.69
CA GLY A 40 -26.92 0.22 -4.97
C GLY A 40 -28.35 0.66 -4.61
N LYS A 41 -29.34 -0.22 -4.74
CA LYS A 41 -30.71 0.05 -4.27
C LYS A 41 -30.77 0.18 -2.75
N ARG A 42 -30.08 -0.70 -2.01
CA ARG A 42 -30.01 -0.61 -0.54
C ARG A 42 -29.29 0.63 -0.07
N MET A 43 -28.15 0.96 -0.68
CA MET A 43 -27.39 2.15 -0.33
C MET A 43 -28.16 3.46 -0.53
N ARG A 44 -29.13 3.50 -1.45
CA ARG A 44 -30.01 4.67 -1.65
C ARG A 44 -30.98 4.93 -0.50
N ALA A 45 -31.20 3.96 0.38
CA ALA A 45 -32.06 4.10 1.55
C ALA A 45 -31.31 4.62 2.79
N LEU A 46 -29.98 4.76 2.71
CA LEU A 46 -29.17 5.30 3.78
C LEU A 46 -29.43 6.80 3.94
N SER A 47 -29.49 7.27 5.19
CA SER A 47 -29.55 8.69 5.49
C SER A 47 -28.19 9.37 5.24
N ASP A 48 -28.19 10.70 5.16
CA ASP A 48 -26.95 11.47 5.05
C ASP A 48 -26.02 11.25 6.25
N GLU A 49 -26.59 11.02 7.44
CA GLU A 49 -25.85 10.70 8.67
C GLU A 49 -25.16 9.33 8.56
N ASP A 50 -25.88 8.31 8.07
CA ASP A 50 -25.31 6.97 7.84
C ASP A 50 -24.17 7.05 6.82
N ILE A 51 -24.37 7.77 5.72
CA ILE A 51 -23.36 7.96 4.67
C ILE A 51 -22.12 8.66 5.25
N ALA A 52 -22.29 9.69 6.09
CA ALA A 52 -21.18 10.38 6.74
C ALA A 52 -20.41 9.45 7.69
N ALA A 53 -21.11 8.64 8.49
CA ALA A 53 -20.50 7.67 9.41
C ALA A 53 -19.71 6.58 8.67
N ILE A 54 -20.27 6.04 7.57
CA ILE A 54 -19.59 5.08 6.71
C ILE A 54 -18.33 5.68 6.10
N LYS A 55 -18.40 6.90 5.55
CA LYS A 55 -17.23 7.59 4.96
C LYS A 55 -16.11 7.78 5.99
N LYS A 56 -16.45 8.27 7.18
CA LYS A 56 -15.48 8.45 8.28
C LYS A 56 -14.79 7.13 8.64
N GLN A 57 -15.54 6.04 8.70
CA GLN A 57 -14.96 4.74 9.01
C GLN A 57 -14.07 4.22 7.86
N LEU A 58 -14.46 4.45 6.60
CA LEU A 58 -13.62 4.13 5.45
C LEU A 58 -12.30 4.93 5.47
N GLU A 59 -12.31 6.19 5.89
CA GLU A 59 -11.08 6.97 6.05
C GLU A 59 -10.16 6.40 7.14
N VAL A 60 -10.71 5.93 8.25
CA VAL A 60 -9.94 5.25 9.31
C VAL A 60 -9.33 3.95 8.78
N ILE A 61 -10.06 3.21 7.95
CA ILE A 61 -9.58 1.96 7.34
C ILE A 61 -8.50 2.24 6.28
N GLU A 62 -8.72 3.22 5.41
CA GLU A 62 -7.81 3.53 4.29
C GLU A 62 -6.59 4.36 4.72
N GLY A 63 -6.71 5.18 5.77
CA GLY A 63 -5.68 6.09 6.25
C GLY A 63 -4.34 5.41 6.51
N PRO A 64 -4.28 4.35 7.35
CA PRO A 64 -3.07 3.57 7.58
C PRO A 64 -2.49 2.99 6.28
N GLY A 65 -3.36 2.49 5.38
CA GLY A 65 -2.94 1.95 4.08
C GLY A 65 -2.33 3.00 3.15
N ARG A 66 -2.87 4.22 3.15
CA ARG A 66 -2.34 5.36 2.36
C ARG A 66 -0.98 5.81 2.89
N VAL A 67 -0.81 5.87 4.21
CA VAL A 67 0.47 6.23 4.85
C VAL A 67 1.54 5.20 4.53
N GLU A 68 1.24 3.90 4.67
CA GLU A 68 2.19 2.84 4.34
C GLU A 68 2.52 2.83 2.85
N THR A 69 1.53 3.01 1.96
CA THR A 69 1.77 3.11 0.52
C THR A 69 2.67 4.30 0.16
N ALA A 70 2.42 5.46 0.77
CA ALA A 70 3.26 6.65 0.58
C ALA A 70 4.70 6.43 1.08
N LYS A 71 4.86 5.72 2.21
CA LYS A 71 6.18 5.31 2.73
C LYS A 71 6.91 4.42 1.72
N LEU A 72 6.26 3.39 1.19
CA LEU A 72 6.85 2.50 0.18
C LEU A 72 7.29 3.28 -1.06
N HIS A 73 6.45 4.15 -1.60
CA HIS A 73 6.83 4.98 -2.76
C HIS A 73 7.95 5.96 -2.46
N ARG A 74 8.04 6.50 -1.24
CA ARG A 74 9.19 7.33 -0.82
C ARG A 74 10.48 6.52 -0.87
N LEU A 75 10.46 5.29 -0.36
CA LEU A 75 11.63 4.41 -0.36
C LEU A 75 12.03 3.99 -1.78
N GLU A 76 11.07 3.72 -2.67
CA GLU A 76 11.34 3.46 -4.08
C GLU A 76 12.05 4.64 -4.75
N ARG A 77 11.54 5.86 -4.56
CA ARG A 77 12.17 7.08 -5.10
C ARG A 77 13.56 7.30 -4.53
N LEU A 78 13.75 7.08 -3.23
CA LEU A 78 15.05 7.21 -2.59
C LEU A 78 16.07 6.22 -3.16
N ARG A 79 15.68 4.95 -3.34
CA ARG A 79 16.53 3.95 -3.99
C ARG A 79 16.94 4.41 -5.40
N GLU A 80 16.02 4.89 -6.21
CA GLU A 80 16.36 5.42 -7.55
C GLU A 80 17.37 6.56 -7.49
N ARG A 81 17.16 7.53 -6.58
CA ARG A 81 18.10 8.64 -6.37
C ARG A 81 19.50 8.16 -5.98
N LEU A 82 19.60 7.16 -5.08
CA LEU A 82 20.88 6.57 -4.68
C LEU A 82 21.64 5.92 -5.85
N LEU A 83 20.94 5.44 -6.87
CA LEU A 83 21.56 4.92 -8.08
C LEU A 83 21.97 6.02 -9.07
N GLN A 84 21.42 7.22 -8.95
CA GLN A 84 21.66 8.32 -9.89
C GLN A 84 22.77 9.26 -9.43
N SER A 85 22.88 9.53 -8.13
CA SER A 85 23.79 10.55 -7.62
C SER A 85 24.30 10.26 -6.20
N ASP A 86 25.51 10.74 -5.91
CA ASP A 86 26.16 10.55 -4.61
C ASP A 86 25.60 11.53 -3.55
N GLU A 87 24.98 12.62 -3.97
CA GLU A 87 24.29 13.57 -3.10
C GLU A 87 23.17 12.88 -2.29
N ALA A 88 22.42 11.97 -2.92
CA ALA A 88 21.37 11.21 -2.24
C ALA A 88 21.93 10.30 -1.12
N LEU A 89 23.15 9.78 -1.31
CA LEU A 89 23.85 9.01 -0.28
C LEU A 89 24.29 9.93 0.87
N GLN A 90 24.78 11.13 0.56
CA GLN A 90 25.18 12.09 1.59
C GLN A 90 23.98 12.56 2.44
N GLU A 91 22.83 12.82 1.82
CA GLU A 91 21.56 13.08 2.51
C GLU A 91 21.18 11.92 3.44
N LEU A 92 21.31 10.67 2.97
CA LEU A 92 20.99 9.48 3.76
C LEU A 92 21.91 9.34 4.98
N ILE A 93 23.22 9.55 4.81
CA ILE A 93 24.21 9.50 5.89
C ILE A 93 23.93 10.58 6.93
N THR A 94 23.57 11.78 6.48
CA THR A 94 23.23 12.90 7.37
C THR A 94 21.97 12.59 8.17
N LYS A 95 20.98 11.97 7.55
CA LYS A 95 19.73 11.58 8.20
C LYS A 95 19.90 10.42 9.19
N TYR A 96 20.79 9.47 8.88
CA TYR A 96 21.05 8.29 9.71
C TYR A 96 22.56 8.18 10.03
N PRO A 97 23.06 8.86 11.08
CA PRO A 97 24.50 8.87 11.39
C PRO A 97 25.09 7.49 11.74
N ALA A 98 24.26 6.56 12.22
CA ALA A 98 24.65 5.18 12.56
C ALA A 98 24.57 4.21 11.37
N LEU A 99 24.30 4.70 10.17
CA LEU A 99 24.22 3.92 8.93
C LEU A 99 25.53 3.17 8.67
N ASP A 100 25.44 1.89 8.29
CA ASP A 100 26.58 1.20 7.70
C ASP A 100 26.83 1.71 6.28
N ILE A 101 27.65 2.75 6.19
CA ILE A 101 28.02 3.44 4.95
C ILE A 101 28.66 2.47 3.94
N GLN A 102 29.44 1.51 4.42
CA GLN A 102 30.18 0.61 3.53
C GLN A 102 29.25 -0.41 2.88
N SER A 103 28.28 -0.93 3.64
CA SER A 103 27.25 -1.83 3.11
C SER A 103 26.40 -1.15 2.04
N ILE A 104 25.86 0.05 2.30
CA ILE A 104 25.01 0.73 1.30
C ILE A 104 25.79 1.13 0.03
N ARG A 105 27.05 1.57 0.14
CA ARG A 105 27.90 1.85 -1.02
C ARG A 105 28.15 0.60 -1.87
N THR A 106 28.38 -0.54 -1.21
CA THR A 106 28.57 -1.83 -1.88
C THR A 106 27.32 -2.24 -2.64
N LEU A 107 26.15 -2.10 -2.03
CA LEU A 107 24.86 -2.37 -2.68
C LEU A 107 24.61 -1.47 -3.89
N ILE A 108 24.83 -0.15 -3.77
CA ILE A 108 24.68 0.81 -4.88
C ILE A 108 25.57 0.43 -6.06
N ARG A 109 26.86 0.16 -5.79
CA ARG A 109 27.81 -0.26 -6.83
C ARG A 109 27.39 -1.56 -7.52
N ASN A 110 26.94 -2.54 -6.75
CA ASN A 110 26.50 -3.83 -7.29
C ASN A 110 25.23 -3.66 -8.13
N ALA A 111 24.28 -2.84 -7.70
CA ALA A 111 23.05 -2.56 -8.45
C ALA A 111 23.34 -1.86 -9.79
N LYS A 112 24.29 -0.91 -9.82
CA LYS A 112 24.75 -0.27 -11.07
C LYS A 112 25.36 -1.31 -12.03
N LYS A 113 26.25 -2.17 -11.53
CA LYS A 113 26.86 -3.25 -12.33
C LYS A 113 25.85 -4.28 -12.83
N GLU A 114 24.86 -4.66 -12.01
CA GLU A 114 23.80 -5.57 -12.42
C GLU A 114 22.98 -4.97 -13.57
N ARG A 115 22.64 -3.68 -13.47
CA ARG A 115 21.92 -2.95 -14.53
C ARG A 115 22.71 -2.87 -15.83
N GLU A 116 23.98 -2.50 -15.75
CA GLU A 116 24.88 -2.42 -16.92
C GLU A 116 25.08 -3.78 -17.60
N ALA A 117 25.16 -4.86 -16.81
CA ALA A 117 25.34 -6.22 -17.30
C ALA A 117 24.02 -6.94 -17.64
N ASN A 118 22.86 -6.27 -17.58
CA ASN A 118 21.53 -6.86 -17.75
C ASN A 118 21.29 -8.11 -16.88
N LYS A 119 21.82 -8.12 -15.66
CA LYS A 119 21.64 -9.20 -14.69
C LYS A 119 20.37 -9.01 -13.87
N PRO A 120 19.83 -10.08 -13.25
CA PRO A 120 18.74 -9.95 -12.30
C PRO A 120 19.06 -8.88 -11.21
N PRO A 121 18.11 -8.00 -10.86
CA PRO A 121 18.36 -6.82 -10.02
C PRO A 121 18.35 -7.17 -8.53
N LYS A 122 19.28 -8.04 -8.11
CA LYS A 122 19.35 -8.54 -6.73
C LYS A 122 19.75 -7.42 -5.77
N ALA A 123 20.86 -6.73 -6.02
CA ALA A 123 21.32 -5.64 -5.17
C ALA A 123 20.32 -4.48 -5.12
N TYR A 124 19.61 -4.20 -6.22
CA TYR A 124 18.54 -3.20 -6.26
C TYR A 124 17.35 -3.55 -5.34
N ARG A 125 17.01 -4.85 -5.20
CA ARG A 125 16.01 -5.29 -4.22
C ARG A 125 16.53 -5.18 -2.79
N GLU A 126 17.80 -5.55 -2.56
CA GLU A 126 18.46 -5.46 -1.25
C GLU A 126 18.55 -4.01 -0.75
N ILE A 127 18.81 -3.02 -1.62
CA ILE A 127 18.76 -1.59 -1.22
C ILE A 127 17.39 -1.23 -0.64
N PHE A 128 16.30 -1.70 -1.25
CA PHE A 128 14.96 -1.40 -0.74
C PHE A 128 14.68 -2.05 0.61
N GLN A 129 15.14 -3.30 0.81
CA GLN A 129 15.02 -3.98 2.11
C GLN A 129 15.82 -3.25 3.19
N TYR A 130 17.07 -2.89 2.88
CA TYR A 130 17.92 -2.11 3.78
C TYR A 130 17.26 -0.77 4.16
N LEU A 131 16.72 -0.02 3.21
CA LEU A 131 16.01 1.22 3.49
C LEU A 131 14.72 1.02 4.31
N ARG A 132 14.02 -0.10 4.13
CA ARG A 132 12.85 -0.48 4.94
C ARG A 132 13.25 -0.73 6.39
N GLU A 133 14.37 -1.40 6.62
CA GLU A 133 14.89 -1.71 7.96
C GLU A 133 15.31 -0.44 8.72
N LEU A 134 15.88 0.56 8.03
CA LEU A 134 16.24 1.85 8.65
C LEU A 134 15.04 2.69 9.12
N GLU A 135 13.85 2.45 8.58
CA GLU A 135 12.63 3.18 8.92
C GLU A 135 11.66 2.36 9.78
N THR A 136 12.10 1.21 10.30
CA THR A 136 11.34 0.35 11.20
C THR A 136 11.85 0.54 12.62
#